data_AF-A0A364MP66-F1
#
_entry.id   AF-A0A364MP66-F1
#
_cell.length_a   1.000
_cell.length_b   1.000
_cell.length_c   1.000
_cell.angle_alpha   90.00
_cell.angle_beta   90.00
_cell.angle_gamma   90.00
#
_symmetry.space_group_name_H-M   'P 1'
#
loop_
_entity.id
_entity.type
_entity.pdbx_description
1 polymer ?
#
loop_
_entity_poly.entity_id
_entity_poly.type
_entity_poly.pdbx_seq_one_letter_code
_entity_poly.pdbx_strand_id
1 'polypeptide(L)'
;MSRSAADATRFTATGPYAHSKPGAAPYKLPGFMANAQSQGSGNGGRQETPKEKVERLRAQARAARMAQSTSRVDTMIDFGRRFANKAHKTMVYTLIAASGICGALTVYSMVSLTLYNRRQRALWIEKELQTLQDAKTAFASGTATPAQLELLKNEKIGEIYEQKKQEEKAQRPWNKFKRYLFEGLSSEDAASKVEGAAENNKPGVLEALNAKAAEEAKAAAAVPAAVQQPGQLDALAENAETAAKQTSKSWKSWLTGR
;
A
#
# COMPACT_ATOMS: atom_id res chain seq x y z
N MET A 1 74.43 44.54 -50.86
CA MET A 1 73.20 44.83 -51.63
C MET A 1 72.18 45.42 -50.69
N SER A 2 72.00 46.74 -50.79
CA SER A 2 71.17 47.57 -49.93
C SER A 2 69.70 47.23 -50.16
N ARG A 3 69.04 46.62 -49.16
CA ARG A 3 67.61 46.29 -49.25
C ARG A 3 66.82 47.58 -49.02
N SER A 4 66.21 48.09 -50.08
CA SER A 4 65.38 49.30 -50.05
C SER A 4 64.10 49.06 -49.25
N ALA A 5 63.76 49.99 -48.35
CA ALA A 5 62.55 49.95 -47.52
C ALA A 5 61.24 49.97 -48.33
N ALA A 6 61.31 50.22 -49.64
CA ALA A 6 60.19 50.13 -50.56
C ALA A 6 59.70 48.70 -50.84
N ASP A 7 60.46 47.66 -50.46
CA ASP A 7 60.05 46.26 -50.63
C ASP A 7 59.15 45.73 -49.48
N ALA A 8 59.01 46.51 -48.40
CA ALA A 8 58.27 46.10 -47.20
C ALA A 8 56.77 46.44 -47.21
N THR A 9 56.27 47.16 -48.23
CA THR A 9 54.85 47.59 -48.31
C THR A 9 54.13 47.09 -49.55
N ARG A 10 54.72 46.13 -50.29
CA ARG A 10 54.03 45.46 -51.40
C ARG A 10 53.35 44.21 -50.90
N PHE A 11 52.07 44.37 -50.56
CA PHE A 11 51.02 43.35 -50.42
C PHE A 11 51.53 41.90 -50.41
N THR A 12 51.86 41.44 -49.22
CA THR A 12 52.06 40.02 -48.93
C THR A 12 50.72 39.31 -49.13
N ALA A 13 50.51 38.80 -50.34
CA ALA A 13 49.43 37.85 -50.60
C ALA A 13 49.66 36.61 -49.71
N THR A 14 49.02 36.57 -48.54
CA THR A 14 48.98 35.40 -47.64
C THR A 14 47.97 34.37 -48.15
N GLY A 15 48.07 34.02 -49.44
CA GLY A 15 47.48 32.83 -50.01
C GLY A 15 48.58 31.78 -50.21
N PRO A 16 48.30 30.48 -50.02
CA PRO A 16 49.31 29.44 -50.21
C PRO A 16 49.81 29.45 -51.66
N TYR A 17 51.06 29.89 -51.87
CA TYR A 17 51.74 29.79 -53.16
C TYR A 17 52.11 28.32 -53.41
N ALA A 18 51.39 27.68 -54.34
CA ALA A 18 51.73 26.36 -54.85
C ALA A 18 52.76 26.50 -55.98
N HIS A 19 54.05 26.40 -55.65
CA HIS A 19 55.12 26.26 -56.64
C HIS A 19 55.70 24.84 -56.59
N SER A 20 55.07 23.88 -57.26
CA SER A 20 55.67 22.57 -57.53
C SER A 20 56.32 22.58 -58.90
N LYS A 21 57.65 22.49 -58.91
CA LYS A 21 58.48 22.27 -60.09
C LYS A 21 58.17 20.87 -60.68
N PRO A 22 57.91 20.70 -61.99
CA PRO A 22 57.74 19.37 -62.57
C PRO A 22 59.14 18.78 -62.82
N GLY A 23 59.69 18.14 -61.79
CA GLY A 23 60.92 17.34 -61.86
C GLY A 23 60.59 15.89 -61.58
N ALA A 24 60.80 15.03 -62.57
CA ALA A 24 60.37 13.65 -62.61
C ALA A 24 60.95 12.76 -61.49
N ALA A 25 60.07 12.04 -60.79
CA ALA A 25 60.23 10.66 -60.35
C ALA A 25 58.86 10.11 -59.90
N PRO A 26 58.29 9.05 -60.52
CA PRO A 26 57.06 8.46 -60.04
C PRO A 26 57.36 7.66 -58.77
N TYR A 27 56.94 8.20 -57.61
CA TYR A 27 56.94 7.45 -56.36
C TYR A 27 55.96 6.27 -56.48
N LYS A 28 56.47 5.05 -56.57
CA LYS A 28 55.66 3.82 -56.53
C LYS A 28 55.06 3.70 -55.13
N LEU A 29 53.74 3.91 -55.02
CA LEU A 29 52.99 3.64 -53.80
C LEU A 29 53.09 2.13 -53.47
N PRO A 30 53.33 1.75 -52.21
CA PRO A 30 53.28 0.34 -51.78
C PRO A 30 51.91 -0.28 -52.10
N GLY A 31 51.91 -1.51 -52.63
CA GLY A 31 50.72 -2.19 -53.18
C GLY A 31 49.51 -2.34 -52.23
N PHE A 32 49.68 -2.12 -50.92
CA PHE A 32 48.58 -2.12 -49.96
C PHE A 32 47.70 -0.85 -49.99
N MET A 33 48.20 0.26 -50.56
CA MET A 33 47.40 1.49 -50.78
C MET A 33 46.82 1.57 -52.19
N ALA A 34 47.34 0.79 -53.16
CA ALA A 34 46.81 0.76 -54.53
C ALA A 34 45.41 0.13 -54.63
N ASN A 35 44.98 -0.61 -53.61
CA ASN A 35 43.69 -1.31 -53.57
C ASN A 35 42.68 -0.66 -52.59
N ALA A 36 42.98 0.52 -52.03
CA ALA A 36 42.09 1.21 -51.08
C ALA A 36 41.11 2.18 -51.76
N GLN A 37 40.99 2.17 -53.10
CA GLN A 37 39.99 2.95 -53.83
C GLN A 37 38.66 2.18 -54.06
N SER A 38 38.52 0.96 -53.52
CA SER A 38 37.35 0.10 -53.76
C SER A 38 36.87 -0.63 -52.52
N GLN A 39 36.68 0.07 -51.39
CA GLN A 39 35.92 -0.51 -50.28
C GLN A 39 35.14 0.54 -49.48
N GLY A 40 34.24 1.21 -50.19
CA GLY A 40 33.03 1.82 -49.61
C GLY A 40 31.83 1.17 -50.27
N SER A 41 31.57 -0.11 -49.95
CA SER A 41 30.36 -0.80 -50.39
C SER A 41 29.18 -0.27 -49.56
N GLY A 42 28.30 0.45 -50.24
CA GLY A 42 27.04 0.98 -49.73
C GLY A 42 26.27 1.63 -50.86
N ASN A 43 25.68 0.79 -51.72
CA ASN A 43 24.77 1.09 -52.81
C ASN A 43 25.36 1.65 -54.12
N GLY A 44 25.72 0.71 -55.01
CA GLY A 44 25.32 0.73 -56.41
C GLY A 44 25.93 1.80 -57.30
N GLY A 45 27.10 1.50 -57.89
CA GLY A 45 27.46 1.73 -59.30
C GLY A 45 27.16 3.07 -59.99
N ARG A 46 26.79 4.12 -59.28
CA ARG A 46 26.48 5.44 -59.84
C ARG A 46 27.73 6.30 -59.73
N GLN A 47 28.18 6.83 -60.85
CA GLN A 47 29.20 7.87 -60.88
C GLN A 47 28.64 9.08 -60.13
N GLU A 48 29.00 9.22 -58.85
CA GLU A 48 28.61 10.35 -58.00
C GLU A 48 28.93 11.65 -58.73
N THR A 49 28.01 12.61 -58.74
CA THR A 49 28.32 13.91 -59.35
C THR A 49 29.44 14.59 -58.55
N PRO A 50 30.31 15.42 -59.17
CA PRO A 50 31.41 16.05 -58.44
C PRO A 50 30.96 16.85 -57.21
N LYS A 51 29.75 17.41 -57.24
CA LYS A 51 29.14 18.12 -56.10
C LYS A 51 28.78 17.18 -54.96
N GLU A 52 28.15 16.05 -55.27
CA GLU A 52 27.76 15.03 -54.30
C GLU A 52 28.97 14.38 -53.62
N LYS A 53 30.06 14.18 -54.37
CA LYS A 53 31.34 13.70 -53.81
C LYS A 53 31.93 14.67 -52.77
N VAL A 54 31.89 15.98 -53.04
CA VAL A 54 32.36 16.99 -52.08
C VAL A 54 31.47 17.05 -50.86
N GLU A 55 30.16 16.91 -51.03
CA GLU A 55 29.22 16.86 -49.91
C GLU A 55 29.46 15.64 -49.03
N ARG A 56 29.64 14.46 -49.64
CA ARG A 56 30.02 13.23 -48.93
C ARG A 56 31.35 13.41 -48.21
N LEU A 57 32.37 13.98 -48.85
CA LEU A 57 33.67 14.23 -48.22
C LEU A 57 33.58 15.24 -47.07
N ARG A 58 32.74 16.29 -47.19
CA ARG A 58 32.46 17.19 -46.06
C ARG A 58 31.69 16.51 -44.94
N ALA A 59 30.75 15.64 -45.27
CA ALA A 59 30.02 14.84 -44.28
C ALA A 59 30.98 13.87 -43.57
N GLN A 60 31.85 13.18 -44.31
CA GLN A 60 32.88 12.30 -43.77
C GLN A 60 33.92 13.07 -42.95
N ALA A 61 34.35 14.27 -43.37
CA ALA A 61 35.26 15.10 -42.60
C ALA A 61 34.62 15.63 -41.31
N ARG A 62 33.33 16.02 -41.35
CA ARG A 62 32.59 16.39 -40.14
C ARG A 62 32.42 15.19 -39.20
N ALA A 63 32.07 14.02 -39.74
CA ALA A 63 31.95 12.79 -38.96
C ALA A 63 33.29 12.35 -38.35
N ALA A 64 34.38 12.42 -39.12
CA ALA A 64 35.73 12.11 -38.64
C ALA A 64 36.19 13.10 -37.57
N ARG A 65 35.87 14.40 -37.71
CA ARG A 65 36.18 15.40 -36.69
C ARG A 65 35.42 15.14 -35.38
N MET A 66 34.14 14.75 -35.48
CA MET A 66 33.35 14.36 -34.30
C MET A 66 33.88 13.08 -33.65
N ALA A 67 34.29 12.08 -34.45
CA ALA A 67 34.89 10.84 -33.95
C ALA A 67 36.29 11.05 -33.35
N GLN A 68 37.06 12.04 -33.84
CA GLN A 68 38.35 12.42 -33.27
C GLN A 68 38.22 13.25 -31.99
N SER A 69 37.11 13.99 -31.81
CA SER A 69 36.84 14.73 -30.57
C SER A 69 36.34 13.86 -29.42
N THR A 70 35.86 12.65 -29.67
CA THR A 70 35.51 11.70 -28.61
C THR A 70 36.77 10.98 -28.11
N SER A 71 37.28 11.39 -26.94
CA SER A 71 38.37 10.67 -26.27
C SER A 71 37.91 9.29 -25.81
N ARG A 72 38.78 8.27 -25.84
CA ARG A 72 38.44 6.91 -25.36
C ARG A 72 37.99 6.91 -23.89
N VAL A 73 38.54 7.84 -23.11
CA VAL A 73 38.13 8.06 -21.71
C VAL A 73 36.69 8.58 -21.63
N ASP A 74 36.30 9.48 -22.53
CA ASP A 74 34.95 10.03 -22.59
C ASP A 74 33.91 8.95 -22.93
N THR A 75 34.23 8.07 -23.89
CA THR A 75 33.38 6.91 -24.22
C THR A 75 33.23 5.92 -23.05
N MET A 76 34.27 5.74 -22.24
CA MET A 76 34.23 4.88 -21.05
C MET A 76 33.36 5.50 -19.95
N ILE A 77 33.45 6.82 -19.75
CA ILE A 77 32.62 7.55 -18.79
C ILE A 77 31.15 7.49 -19.19
N ASP A 78 30.84 7.70 -20.47
CA ASP A 78 29.47 7.61 -20.98
C ASP A 78 28.88 6.22 -20.84
N PHE A 79 29.67 5.19 -21.11
CA PHE A 79 29.27 3.80 -20.86
C PHE A 79 29.04 3.55 -19.37
N GLY A 80 29.94 4.03 -18.51
CA GLY A 80 29.82 3.93 -17.06
C GLY A 80 28.55 4.58 -16.52
N ARG A 81 28.20 5.78 -17.00
CA ARG A 81 26.95 6.47 -16.64
C ARG A 81 25.72 5.67 -17.03
N ARG A 82 25.69 5.14 -18.25
CA ARG A 82 24.57 4.32 -18.74
C ARG A 82 24.46 3.02 -17.95
N PHE A 83 25.58 2.39 -17.63
CA PHE A 83 25.63 1.16 -16.84
C PHE A 83 25.17 1.41 -15.40
N ALA A 84 25.68 2.44 -14.74
CA ALA A 84 25.28 2.79 -13.37
C ALA A 84 23.78 3.09 -13.28
N ASN A 85 23.24 3.85 -14.24
CA ASN A 85 21.80 4.12 -14.30
C ASN A 85 20.97 2.85 -14.50
N LYS A 86 21.47 1.90 -15.30
CA LYS A 86 20.79 0.62 -15.52
C LYS A 86 20.86 -0.26 -14.28
N ALA A 87 22.02 -0.36 -13.64
CA ALA A 87 22.24 -1.11 -12.41
C ALA A 87 21.40 -0.57 -11.24
N HIS A 88 21.33 0.76 -11.09
CA HIS A 88 20.49 1.39 -10.07
C HIS A 88 19.01 1.08 -10.30
N LYS A 89 18.51 1.23 -11.53
CA LYS A 89 17.12 0.88 -11.86
C LYS A 89 16.83 -0.59 -11.60
N THR A 90 17.71 -1.51 -11.99
CA THR A 90 17.52 -2.94 -11.72
C THR A 90 17.48 -3.21 -10.22
N MET A 91 18.37 -2.62 -9.44
CA MET A 91 18.41 -2.80 -7.99
C MET A 91 17.12 -2.32 -7.32
N VAL A 92 16.62 -1.14 -7.72
CA VAL A 92 15.37 -0.58 -7.22
C VAL A 92 14.19 -1.50 -7.55
N TYR A 93 14.07 -1.96 -8.79
CA TYR A 93 12.99 -2.87 -9.17
C TYR A 93 13.10 -4.23 -8.45
N THR A 94 14.31 -4.76 -8.23
CA THR A 94 14.48 -5.99 -7.47
C THR A 94 14.07 -5.82 -6.01
N LEU A 95 14.40 -4.69 -5.38
CA LEU A 95 14.01 -4.41 -3.99
C LEU A 95 12.49 -4.26 -3.86
N ILE A 96 11.86 -3.55 -4.81
CA ILE A 96 10.40 -3.40 -4.85
C ILE A 96 9.74 -4.76 -5.02
N ALA A 97 10.19 -5.58 -5.98
CA ALA A 97 9.64 -6.91 -6.20
C ALA A 97 9.83 -7.82 -4.97
N ALA A 98 11.03 -7.84 -4.38
CA ALA A 98 11.33 -8.61 -3.18
C ALA A 98 10.45 -8.19 -1.99
N SER A 99 10.25 -6.88 -1.79
CA SER A 99 9.36 -6.36 -0.75
C SER A 99 7.90 -6.77 -0.97
N GLY A 100 7.44 -6.78 -2.22
CA GLY A 100 6.10 -7.23 -2.59
C GLY A 100 5.88 -8.71 -2.32
N ILE A 101 6.85 -9.56 -2.69
CA ILE A 101 6.81 -11.00 -2.40
C ILE A 101 6.80 -11.26 -0.90
N CYS A 102 7.65 -10.55 -0.15
CA CYS A 102 7.68 -10.65 1.32
C CYS A 102 6.32 -10.27 1.92
N GLY A 103 5.71 -9.17 1.48
CA GLY A 103 4.37 -8.76 1.91
C GLY A 103 3.28 -9.76 1.55
N ALA A 104 3.33 -10.37 0.37
CA ALA A 104 2.37 -11.40 -0.01
C ALA A 104 2.50 -12.66 0.87
N LEU A 105 3.74 -13.07 1.18
CA LEU A 105 4.00 -14.22 2.05
C LEU A 105 3.52 -14.00 3.49
N THR A 106 3.65 -12.78 4.04
CA THR A 106 3.15 -12.49 5.38
C THR A 106 1.62 -12.54 5.45
N VAL A 107 0.93 -11.96 4.47
CA VAL A 107 -0.54 -12.03 4.39
C VAL A 107 -0.98 -13.48 4.20
N TYR A 108 -0.35 -14.24 3.31
CA TYR A 108 -0.65 -15.65 3.11
C TYR A 108 -0.46 -16.47 4.39
N SER A 109 0.64 -16.23 5.12
CA SER A 109 0.90 -16.88 6.41
C SER A 109 -0.20 -16.57 7.43
N MET A 110 -0.58 -15.30 7.57
CA MET A 110 -1.66 -14.89 8.49
C MET A 110 -3.01 -15.52 8.13
N VAL A 111 -3.35 -15.56 6.85
CA VAL A 111 -4.61 -16.16 6.36
C VAL A 111 -4.60 -17.68 6.55
N SER A 112 -3.49 -18.35 6.24
CA SER A 112 -3.38 -19.80 6.41
C SER A 112 -3.52 -20.23 7.88
N LEU A 113 -2.88 -19.50 8.80
CA LEU A 113 -2.99 -19.76 10.25
C LEU A 113 -4.41 -19.53 10.77
N THR A 114 -5.07 -18.47 10.32
CA THR A 114 -6.44 -18.17 10.75
C THR A 114 -7.44 -19.19 10.26
N LEU A 115 -7.34 -19.63 9.00
CA LEU A 115 -8.21 -20.69 8.46
C LEU A 115 -7.98 -22.04 9.14
N TYR A 116 -6.72 -22.40 9.41
CA TYR A 116 -6.39 -23.62 10.12
C TYR A 116 -6.96 -23.61 11.56
N ASN A 117 -6.74 -22.53 12.31
CA ASN A 117 -7.30 -22.38 13.65
C ASN A 117 -8.83 -22.37 13.64
N ARG A 118 -9.45 -21.76 12.64
CA ARG A 118 -10.91 -21.77 12.49
C ARG A 118 -11.44 -23.19 12.27
N ARG A 119 -10.74 -23.99 11.46
CA ARG A 119 -11.09 -25.40 11.21
C ARG A 119 -10.90 -26.26 12.46
N GLN A 120 -9.79 -26.12 13.18
CA GLN A 120 -9.56 -26.86 14.42
C GLN A 120 -10.61 -26.50 15.49
N ARG A 121 -10.94 -25.22 15.61
CA ARG A 121 -12.03 -24.76 16.49
C ARG A 121 -13.38 -25.34 16.09
N ALA A 122 -13.70 -25.42 14.80
CA ALA A 122 -14.95 -26.02 14.35
C ALA A 122 -15.05 -27.50 14.74
N LEU A 123 -13.97 -28.27 14.57
CA LEU A 123 -13.92 -29.68 14.97
C LEU A 123 -14.01 -29.86 16.49
N TRP A 124 -13.38 -28.96 17.26
CA TRP A 124 -13.50 -28.96 18.71
C TRP A 124 -14.93 -28.63 19.16
N ILE A 125 -15.56 -27.61 18.56
CA ILE A 125 -16.95 -27.23 18.84
C ILE A 125 -17.91 -28.37 18.50
N GLU A 126 -17.72 -29.07 17.39
CA GLU A 126 -18.58 -30.19 17.01
C GLU A 126 -18.54 -31.31 18.04
N LYS A 127 -17.34 -31.65 18.55
CA LYS A 127 -17.18 -32.62 19.65
C LYS A 127 -17.84 -32.14 20.93
N GLU A 128 -17.67 -30.87 21.27
CA GLU A 128 -18.28 -30.30 22.48
C GLU A 128 -19.80 -30.23 22.39
N LEU A 129 -20.35 -29.97 21.21
CA LEU A 129 -21.80 -30.04 20.97
C LEU A 129 -22.31 -31.46 21.09
N GLN A 130 -21.56 -32.44 20.58
CA GLN A 130 -21.94 -33.85 20.70
C GLN A 130 -21.92 -34.31 22.16
N THR A 131 -20.91 -33.94 22.95
CA THR A 131 -20.86 -34.28 24.38
C THR A 131 -22.01 -33.62 25.16
N LEU A 132 -22.40 -32.40 24.81
CA LEU A 132 -23.57 -31.74 25.40
C LEU A 132 -24.88 -32.43 24.99
N GLN A 133 -25.02 -32.84 23.73
CA GLN A 133 -26.18 -33.61 23.27
C GLN A 133 -26.28 -34.94 24.02
N ASP A 134 -25.17 -35.66 24.16
CA ASP A 134 -25.10 -36.92 24.92
C ASP A 134 -25.44 -36.72 26.40
N ALA A 135 -25.01 -35.61 27.01
CA ALA A 135 -25.39 -35.27 28.38
C ALA A 135 -26.91 -34.99 28.49
N LYS A 136 -27.50 -34.30 27.52
CA LYS A 136 -28.95 -34.00 27.47
C LYS A 136 -29.77 -35.27 27.28
N THR A 137 -29.34 -36.18 26.39
CA THR A 137 -30.04 -37.47 26.18
C THR A 137 -29.92 -38.37 27.41
N ALA A 138 -28.74 -38.46 28.04
CA ALA A 138 -28.54 -39.22 29.27
C ALA A 138 -29.34 -38.66 30.46
N PHE A 139 -29.51 -37.34 30.53
CA PHE A 139 -30.37 -36.71 31.51
C PHE A 139 -31.84 -37.06 31.28
N ALA A 140 -32.30 -37.01 30.03
CA ALA A 140 -33.67 -37.38 29.67
C ALA A 140 -33.96 -38.87 29.93
N SER A 141 -32.99 -39.76 29.72
CA SER A 141 -33.11 -41.18 30.04
C SER A 141 -32.93 -41.52 31.52
N GLY A 142 -32.59 -40.52 32.37
CA GLY A 142 -32.36 -40.72 33.79
C GLY A 142 -31.05 -41.44 34.13
N THR A 143 -30.16 -41.66 33.17
CA THR A 143 -28.87 -42.36 33.32
C THR A 143 -27.68 -41.38 33.34
N ALA A 144 -27.92 -40.11 33.67
CA ALA A 144 -26.89 -39.08 33.66
C ALA A 144 -25.81 -39.32 34.71
N THR A 145 -24.56 -39.20 34.28
CA THR A 145 -23.41 -39.18 35.18
C THR A 145 -23.30 -37.83 35.92
N PRO A 146 -22.69 -37.78 37.11
CA PRO A 146 -22.52 -36.51 37.84
C PRO A 146 -21.77 -35.45 37.02
N ALA A 147 -20.78 -35.86 36.23
CA ALA A 147 -20.04 -34.96 35.34
C ALA A 147 -20.94 -34.36 34.24
N GLN A 148 -21.86 -35.13 33.67
CA GLN A 148 -22.84 -34.63 32.69
C GLN A 148 -23.83 -33.64 33.32
N LEU A 149 -24.23 -33.86 34.57
CA LEU A 149 -25.09 -32.92 35.31
C LEU A 149 -24.38 -31.58 35.57
N GLU A 150 -23.10 -31.62 35.92
CA GLU A 150 -22.28 -30.42 36.11
C GLU A 150 -22.08 -29.66 34.80
N LEU A 151 -21.83 -30.36 33.69
CA LEU A 151 -21.77 -29.77 32.34
C LEU A 151 -23.06 -28.99 32.02
N LEU A 152 -24.24 -29.58 32.26
CA LEU A 152 -25.52 -28.92 32.02
C LEU A 152 -25.76 -27.72 32.94
N LYS A 153 -25.29 -27.76 34.19
CA LYS A 153 -25.36 -26.61 35.09
C LYS A 153 -24.47 -25.48 34.61
N ASN A 154 -23.24 -25.81 34.19
CA ASN A 154 -22.28 -24.83 33.68
C ASN A 154 -22.75 -24.17 32.38
N GLU A 155 -23.40 -24.93 31.48
CA GLU A 155 -24.04 -24.40 30.26
C GLU A 155 -25.11 -23.35 30.62
N LYS A 156 -26.03 -23.68 31.53
CA LYS A 156 -27.07 -22.75 32.00
C LYS A 156 -26.50 -21.49 32.65
N ILE A 157 -25.44 -21.62 33.46
CA ILE A 157 -24.77 -20.48 34.08
C ILE A 157 -24.10 -19.60 33.01
N GLY A 158 -23.50 -20.22 32.00
CA GLY A 158 -22.90 -19.53 30.85
C GLY A 158 -23.93 -18.73 30.05
N GLU A 159 -25.08 -19.33 29.72
CA GLU A 159 -26.17 -18.65 28.98
C GLU A 159 -26.69 -17.42 29.72
N ILE A 160 -26.89 -17.51 31.04
CA ILE A 160 -27.33 -16.37 31.86
C ILE A 160 -26.28 -15.25 31.83
N TYR A 161 -25.00 -15.60 31.92
CA TYR A 161 -23.92 -14.61 31.87
C TYR A 161 -23.81 -13.97 30.47
N GLU A 162 -23.98 -14.75 29.41
CA GLU A 162 -23.98 -14.22 28.05
C GLU A 162 -25.17 -13.31 27.79
N GLN A 163 -26.36 -13.65 28.27
CA GLN A 163 -27.54 -12.77 28.20
C GLN A 163 -27.27 -11.44 28.90
N LYS A 164 -26.77 -11.48 30.15
CA LYS A 164 -26.38 -10.25 30.87
C LYS A 164 -25.33 -9.45 30.12
N LYS A 165 -24.32 -10.12 29.56
CA LYS A 165 -23.27 -9.45 28.78
C LYS A 165 -23.81 -8.87 27.47
N GLN A 166 -24.79 -9.52 26.83
CA GLN A 166 -25.46 -9.02 25.64
C GLN A 166 -26.36 -7.83 25.98
N GLU A 167 -27.06 -7.86 27.11
CA GLU A 167 -27.82 -6.73 27.64
C GLU A 167 -26.89 -5.55 27.93
N GLU A 168 -25.76 -5.76 28.62
CA GLU A 168 -24.74 -4.73 28.85
C GLU A 168 -24.18 -4.18 27.53
N LYS A 169 -23.84 -5.06 26.58
CA LYS A 169 -23.37 -4.65 25.25
C LYS A 169 -24.45 -3.87 24.49
N ALA A 170 -25.71 -4.26 24.57
CA ALA A 170 -26.83 -3.53 23.97
C ALA A 170 -27.03 -2.17 24.64
N GLN A 171 -26.75 -2.10 25.95
CA GLN A 171 -26.79 -0.87 26.72
C GLN A 171 -25.58 0.06 26.47
N ARG A 172 -24.48 -0.45 25.89
CA ARG A 172 -23.30 0.39 25.58
C ARG A 172 -23.69 1.58 24.71
N PRO A 173 -23.21 2.80 25.04
CA PRO A 173 -23.61 4.03 24.34
C PRO A 173 -23.30 3.99 22.85
N TRP A 174 -22.20 3.34 22.45
CA TRP A 174 -21.84 3.15 21.05
C TRP A 174 -22.84 2.28 20.27
N ASN A 175 -23.39 1.24 20.91
CA ASN A 175 -24.38 0.38 20.26
C ASN A 175 -25.75 1.03 20.23
N LYS A 176 -26.10 1.84 21.24
CA LYS A 176 -27.28 2.72 21.20
C LYS A 176 -27.19 3.73 20.05
N PHE A 177 -26.03 4.37 19.88
CA PHE A 177 -25.80 5.29 18.77
C PHE A 177 -25.89 4.60 17.40
N LYS A 178 -25.25 3.43 17.24
CA LYS A 178 -25.36 2.63 16.01
C LYS A 178 -26.79 2.24 15.70
N ARG A 179 -27.56 1.82 16.71
CA ARG A 179 -28.99 1.52 16.55
C ARG A 179 -29.75 2.74 16.06
N TYR A 180 -29.62 3.87 16.75
CA TYR A 180 -30.28 5.12 16.36
C TYR A 180 -29.92 5.56 14.92
N LEU A 181 -28.64 5.42 14.52
CA LEU A 181 -28.18 5.82 13.19
C LEU A 181 -28.66 4.87 12.06
N PHE A 182 -28.69 3.56 12.31
CA PHE A 182 -29.13 2.57 11.32
C PHE A 182 -30.65 2.37 11.30
N GLU A 183 -31.34 2.60 12.41
CA GLU A 183 -32.80 2.55 12.52
C GLU A 183 -33.47 3.65 11.69
N GLY A 184 -32.83 4.83 11.60
CA GLY A 184 -33.28 5.91 10.71
C GLY A 184 -33.16 5.60 9.21
N LEU A 185 -32.29 4.67 8.81
CA LEU A 185 -32.14 4.24 7.40
C LEU A 185 -33.03 3.03 7.06
N SER A 186 -33.22 2.09 8.00
CA SER A 186 -34.07 0.92 7.76
C SER A 186 -35.56 1.19 7.87
N SER A 187 -35.98 2.25 8.57
CA SER A 187 -37.39 2.62 8.66
C SER A 187 -37.94 3.17 7.34
N GLU A 188 -37.10 3.73 6.46
CA GLU A 188 -37.52 4.28 5.16
C GLU A 188 -37.62 3.20 4.07
N ASP A 189 -36.79 2.15 4.12
CA ASP A 189 -36.92 0.96 3.26
C ASP A 189 -38.02 -0.02 3.71
N ALA A 190 -38.45 0.03 4.97
CA ALA A 190 -39.62 -0.70 5.44
C ALA A 190 -40.95 -0.01 5.04
N ALA A 191 -40.94 1.31 4.86
CA ALA A 191 -42.10 2.08 4.43
C ALA A 191 -42.45 1.86 2.94
N SER A 192 -41.49 1.48 2.10
CA SER A 192 -41.71 1.23 0.67
C SER A 192 -42.22 -0.18 0.33
N LYS A 193 -42.40 -1.07 1.33
CA LYS A 193 -42.88 -2.45 1.13
C LYS A 193 -44.23 -2.76 1.79
N VAL A 194 -44.92 -1.75 2.33
CA VAL A 194 -46.23 -1.91 3.01
C VAL A 194 -47.28 -0.95 2.44
N GLU A 195 -47.47 -0.94 1.12
CA GLU A 195 -48.67 -0.35 0.48
C GLU A 195 -49.67 -1.42 0.03
N GLY A 196 -49.73 -2.55 0.75
CA GLY A 196 -50.55 -3.68 0.32
C GLY A 196 -50.97 -4.66 1.42
N ALA A 197 -51.40 -4.18 2.58
CA ALA A 197 -52.29 -4.94 3.47
C ALA A 197 -52.84 -4.02 4.56
N ALA A 198 -54.16 -3.84 4.55
CA ALA A 198 -54.90 -3.08 5.52
C ALA A 198 -54.85 -3.71 6.94
N GLU A 199 -54.90 -2.81 7.92
CA GLU A 199 -55.43 -2.96 9.29
C GLU A 199 -54.89 -4.07 10.22
N ASN A 200 -54.22 -3.67 11.31
CA ASN A 200 -54.74 -3.94 12.67
C ASN A 200 -53.94 -3.22 13.80
N ASN A 201 -54.62 -2.26 14.44
CA ASN A 201 -54.70 -1.98 15.88
C ASN A 201 -53.47 -2.07 16.83
N LYS A 202 -53.14 -0.90 17.39
CA LYS A 202 -52.85 -0.58 18.82
C LYS A 202 -51.62 -1.20 19.52
N PRO A 203 -50.52 -0.42 19.66
CA PRO A 203 -49.54 -0.62 20.74
C PRO A 203 -49.46 0.51 21.80
N GLY A 204 -50.14 1.65 21.64
CA GLY A 204 -49.90 2.82 22.52
C GLY A 204 -50.54 2.81 23.91
N VAL A 205 -51.59 2.01 24.14
CA VAL A 205 -52.39 2.10 25.40
C VAL A 205 -51.83 1.21 26.52
N LEU A 206 -51.16 0.11 26.19
CA LEU A 206 -50.54 -0.78 27.18
C LEU A 206 -49.26 -0.19 27.77
N GLU A 207 -48.52 0.59 26.98
CA GLU A 207 -47.30 1.27 27.43
C GLU A 207 -47.62 2.44 28.37
N ALA A 208 -48.72 3.16 28.12
CA ALA A 208 -49.19 4.24 28.99
C ALA A 208 -49.68 3.74 30.36
N LEU A 209 -50.31 2.55 30.43
CA LEU A 209 -50.73 1.96 31.70
C LEU A 209 -49.54 1.40 32.51
N ASN A 210 -48.54 0.85 31.83
CA ASN A 210 -47.34 0.33 32.48
C ASN A 210 -46.43 1.47 33.02
N ALA A 211 -46.35 2.58 32.29
CA ALA A 211 -45.67 3.80 32.76
C ALA A 211 -46.35 4.41 34.00
N LYS A 212 -47.69 4.39 34.04
CA LYS A 212 -48.45 4.91 35.20
C LYS A 212 -48.33 4.01 36.44
N ALA A 213 -48.28 2.69 36.25
CA ALA A 213 -48.04 1.73 37.34
C ALA A 213 -46.59 1.82 37.90
N ALA A 214 -45.61 2.16 37.06
CA ALA A 214 -44.22 2.36 37.46
C ALA A 214 -43.98 3.68 38.23
N GLU A 215 -44.77 4.72 37.97
CA GLU A 215 -44.72 5.96 38.76
C GLU A 215 -45.36 5.81 40.14
N GLU A 216 -46.50 5.09 40.26
CA GLU A 216 -47.12 4.82 41.57
C GLU A 216 -46.23 3.93 42.46
N ALA A 217 -45.46 3.01 41.89
CA ALA A 217 -44.49 2.21 42.64
C ALA A 217 -43.26 3.01 43.10
N LYS A 218 -42.86 4.06 42.37
CA LYS A 218 -41.76 4.97 42.76
C LYS A 218 -42.18 6.00 43.82
N ALA A 219 -43.45 6.39 43.85
CA ALA A 219 -43.98 7.29 44.89
C ALA A 219 -44.11 6.60 46.26
N ALA A 220 -44.23 5.26 46.31
CA ALA A 220 -44.36 4.50 47.55
C ALA A 220 -43.03 4.08 48.21
N ALA A 221 -41.87 4.28 47.56
CA ALA A 221 -40.57 3.77 48.02
C ALA A 221 -39.61 4.82 48.60
N ALA A 222 -40.07 6.06 48.85
CA ALA A 222 -39.25 7.11 49.45
C ALA A 222 -39.25 7.01 50.99
N VAL A 223 -38.31 6.24 51.55
CA VAL A 223 -37.87 6.33 52.96
C VAL A 223 -36.32 6.35 52.97
N PRO A 224 -35.64 7.24 53.74
CA PRO A 224 -34.23 7.55 53.54
C PRO A 224 -33.30 6.75 54.49
N ALA A 225 -32.24 6.13 53.95
CA ALA A 225 -31.04 5.64 54.65
C ALA A 225 -30.11 4.99 53.59
N ALA A 226 -28.78 5.04 53.59
CA ALA A 226 -27.76 5.58 54.47
C ALA A 226 -26.48 5.78 53.62
N VAL A 227 -25.62 6.70 54.05
CA VAL A 227 -24.30 6.98 53.47
C VAL A 227 -23.41 5.74 53.61
N GLN A 228 -22.99 5.15 52.49
CA GLN A 228 -21.95 4.11 52.45
C GLN A 228 -20.65 4.75 51.96
N GLN A 229 -19.62 4.68 52.81
CA GLN A 229 -18.26 5.07 52.46
C GLN A 229 -17.74 4.19 51.32
N PRO A 230 -17.00 4.76 50.34
CA PRO A 230 -16.53 4.02 49.18
C PRO A 230 -15.50 2.96 49.60
N GLY A 231 -15.72 1.72 49.15
CA GLY A 231 -14.81 0.61 49.39
C GLY A 231 -13.47 0.83 48.67
N GLN A 232 -12.42 0.17 49.14
CA GLN A 232 -11.06 0.29 48.57
C GLN A 232 -11.00 -0.03 47.07
N LEU A 233 -11.95 -0.82 46.56
CA LEU A 233 -12.08 -1.13 45.14
C LEU A 233 -12.66 0.03 44.33
N ASP A 234 -13.56 0.84 44.89
CA ASP A 234 -14.06 2.05 44.24
C ASP A 234 -12.99 3.14 44.21
N ALA A 235 -12.18 3.25 45.27
CA ALA A 235 -11.02 4.14 45.27
C ALA A 235 -9.96 3.71 44.24
N LEU A 236 -9.76 2.40 44.02
CA LEU A 236 -8.89 1.88 42.96
C LEU A 236 -9.49 2.10 41.57
N ALA A 237 -10.80 1.98 41.41
CA ALA A 237 -11.49 2.26 40.16
C ALA A 237 -11.41 3.75 39.80
N GLU A 238 -11.63 4.66 40.76
CA GLU A 238 -11.47 6.09 40.55
C GLU A 238 -10.02 6.48 40.22
N ASN A 239 -9.03 5.85 40.88
CA ASN A 239 -7.62 6.04 40.56
C ASN A 239 -7.24 5.49 39.17
N ALA A 240 -7.79 4.33 38.77
CA ALA A 240 -7.58 3.76 37.44
C ALA A 240 -8.26 4.62 36.36
N GLU A 241 -9.46 5.13 36.63
CA GLU A 241 -10.16 6.05 35.73
C GLU A 241 -9.43 7.37 35.55
N THR A 242 -8.90 7.96 36.64
CA THR A 242 -8.13 9.21 36.58
C THR A 242 -6.81 9.00 35.83
N ALA A 243 -6.11 7.88 36.04
CA ALA A 243 -4.91 7.51 35.30
C ALA A 243 -5.16 7.31 33.79
N ALA A 244 -6.30 6.69 33.43
CA ALA A 244 -6.72 6.52 32.04
C ALA A 244 -7.10 7.87 31.38
N LYS A 245 -7.78 8.76 32.12
CA LYS A 245 -8.13 10.11 31.66
C LYS A 245 -6.88 10.99 31.46
N GLN A 246 -5.83 10.83 32.26
CA GLN A 246 -4.56 11.54 32.08
C GLN A 246 -3.77 11.02 30.87
N THR A 247 -3.66 9.69 30.72
CA THR A 247 -2.97 9.08 29.58
C THR A 247 -3.63 9.43 28.24
N SER A 248 -4.97 9.42 28.18
CA SER A 248 -5.71 9.80 26.97
C SER A 248 -5.62 11.28 26.63
N LYS A 249 -5.50 12.17 27.62
CA LYS A 249 -5.23 13.61 27.40
C LYS A 249 -3.80 13.84 26.92
N SER A 250 -2.82 13.12 27.46
CA SER A 250 -1.41 13.19 27.05
C SER A 250 -1.20 12.80 25.58
N TRP A 251 -1.84 11.72 25.14
CA TRP A 251 -1.77 11.28 23.74
C TRP A 251 -2.46 12.23 22.77
N LYS A 252 -3.59 12.83 23.17
CA LYS A 252 -4.28 13.82 22.34
C LYS A 252 -3.49 15.13 22.25
N SER A 253 -2.91 15.61 23.35
CA SER A 253 -2.04 16.81 23.39
C SER A 253 -0.83 16.67 22.47
N TRP A 254 -0.14 15.52 22.50
CA TRP A 254 0.96 15.24 21.59
C TRP A 254 0.54 15.25 20.12
N LEU A 255 -0.66 14.74 19.80
CA LEU A 255 -1.17 14.69 18.43
C LEU A 255 -1.68 16.05 17.93
N THR A 256 -2.16 16.93 18.82
CA THR A 256 -2.70 18.25 18.46
C THR A 256 -1.75 19.42 18.72
N GLY A 257 -0.51 19.16 19.20
CA GLY A 257 0.54 20.17 19.32
C GLY A 257 0.21 21.35 20.24
N ARG A 258 -0.62 21.12 21.26
CA ARG A 258 -0.88 22.05 22.37
C ARG A 258 -0.72 21.34 23.70
#